data_AF-A0A1N7K849-F1
#
_entry.id   AF-A0A1N7K849-F1
#
_cell.length_a   1.000
_cell.length_b   1.000
_cell.length_c   1.000
_cell.angle_alpha   90.00
_cell.angle_beta   90.00
_cell.angle_gamma   90.00
#
_symmetry.space_group_name_H-M   'P 1'
#
loop_
_entity.id
_entity.type
_entity.pdbx_description
1 polymer ?
#
loop_
_entity_poly.entity_id
_entity_poly.type
_entity_poly.pdbx_seq_one_letter_code
_entity_poly.pdbx_strand_id
1 'polypeptide(L)'
;MKKIYLYVIIGILILTIISLLTYERSNTYLFKEKNSIAHDFGTLNKKSIKEFEHEFKYVNTLYDTLKIYKVIDGCDCTSSIVKAGNYLKNDTINIKTIYNPHKYNDNGNIKKKMYLVTNKTLSTNDTILPLTLKGFVK
;
A
#
# COMPACT_ATOMS: atom_id res chain seq x y z
N MET A 1 42.44 6.92 33.35
CA MET A 1 41.72 7.85 32.45
C MET A 1 41.03 8.92 33.30
N LYS A 2 41.19 10.21 33.00
CA LYS A 2 40.51 11.27 33.77
C LYS A 2 38.99 11.12 33.60
N LYS A 3 38.23 11.28 34.69
CA LYS A 3 36.74 11.17 34.69
C LYS A 3 36.09 12.03 33.60
N ILE A 4 36.73 13.12 33.20
CA ILE A 4 36.29 14.00 32.12
C ILE A 4 36.11 13.27 30.77
N TYR A 5 36.99 12.32 30.43
CA TYR A 5 36.87 11.55 29.20
C TYR A 5 35.70 10.56 29.23
N LEU A 6 35.38 10.03 30.42
CA LEU A 6 34.25 9.13 30.60
C LEU A 6 32.92 9.85 30.38
N TYR A 7 32.77 11.08 30.89
CA TYR A 7 31.57 11.90 30.68
C TYR A 7 31.39 12.29 29.20
N VAL A 8 32.48 12.59 28.49
CA VAL A 8 32.44 12.91 27.05
C VAL A 8 31.97 11.70 26.24
N ILE A 9 32.47 10.50 26.54
CA ILE A 9 32.06 9.27 25.83
C ILE A 9 30.58 8.97 26.08
N ILE A 10 30.11 9.10 27.33
CA ILE A 10 28.70 8.89 27.67
C ILE A 10 27.80 9.89 26.94
N GLY A 11 28.21 11.16 26.87
CA GLY A 11 27.48 12.20 26.14
C GLY A 11 27.32 11.88 24.64
N ILE A 12 28.39 11.44 23.98
CA ILE A 12 28.36 11.04 22.56
C ILE A 12 27.43 9.84 22.36
N LEU A 13 27.50 8.84 23.25
CA LEU A 13 26.66 7.64 23.17
C LEU A 13 25.17 7.97 23.31
N ILE A 14 24.82 8.84 24.26
CA ILE A 14 23.44 9.33 24.44
C ILE A 14 22.97 10.10 23.19
N LEU A 15 23.81 10.96 22.62
CA LEU A 15 23.48 11.72 21.41
C LEU A 15 23.18 10.81 20.22
N THR A 16 23.98 9.75 20.04
CA THR A 16 23.76 8.76 18.97
C THR A 16 22.47 7.99 19.15
N ILE A 17 22.14 7.57 20.38
CA ILE A 17 20.90 6.84 20.67
C ILE A 17 19.67 7.72 20.41
N ILE A 18 19.71 9.01 20.78
CA ILE A 18 18.61 9.95 20.51
C ILE A 18 18.40 10.10 19.00
N SER A 19 19.47 10.21 18.20
CA SER A 19 19.36 10.32 16.74
C SER A 19 18.72 9.08 16.09
N LEU A 20 18.99 7.88 16.62
CA LEU A 20 18.37 6.63 16.20
C LEU A 20 16.89 6.55 16.58
N LEU A 21 16.51 7.07 17.76
CA LEU A 21 15.12 7.10 18.23
C LEU A 21 14.27 8.12 17.46
N THR A 22 14.86 9.23 17.02
CA THR A 22 14.18 10.26 16.19
C THR A 22 14.19 9.94 14.71
N TYR A 23 14.85 8.86 14.29
CA TYR A 23 14.79 8.39 12.90
C TYR A 23 13.41 7.78 12.65
N GLU A 24 12.43 8.63 12.43
CA GLU A 24 11.15 8.21 11.89
C GLU A 24 11.41 7.60 10.52
N ARG A 25 11.09 6.31 10.39
CA ARG A 25 11.12 5.61 9.11
C ARG A 25 10.01 6.22 8.25
N SER A 26 10.38 7.22 7.45
CA SER A 26 9.51 7.92 6.51
C SER A 26 8.99 6.96 5.44
N ASN A 27 7.95 6.20 5.76
CA ASN A 27 7.08 5.61 4.76
C ASN A 27 6.13 6.72 4.27
N THR A 28 6.67 7.70 3.55
CA THR A 28 5.88 8.75 2.92
C THR A 28 5.11 8.16 1.74
N TYR A 29 3.94 7.61 2.03
CA TYR A 29 2.90 7.48 1.02
C TYR A 29 2.28 8.87 0.87
N LEU A 30 2.45 9.48 -0.31
CA LEU A 30 1.89 10.78 -0.66
C LEU A 30 0.37 10.66 -0.92
N PHE A 31 -0.40 10.26 0.08
CA PHE A 31 -1.84 10.12 0.02
C PHE A 31 -2.50 11.09 1.00
N LYS A 32 -3.19 12.10 0.47
CA LYS A 32 -4.10 12.95 1.25
C LYS A 32 -5.51 12.39 1.04
N GLU A 33 -6.03 11.72 2.07
CA GLU A 33 -7.40 11.17 2.28
C GLU A 33 -7.76 9.68 1.97
N LYS A 34 -8.22 9.05 3.07
CA LYS A 34 -9.39 8.16 3.34
C LYS A 34 -9.81 7.01 2.40
N ASN A 35 -9.03 6.61 1.40
CA ASN A 35 -9.13 5.26 0.84
C ASN A 35 -7.73 4.67 0.74
N SER A 36 -7.38 3.91 1.77
CA SER A 36 -6.06 3.33 1.95
C SER A 36 -5.71 2.41 0.78
N ILE A 37 -4.45 2.46 0.36
CA ILE A 37 -3.81 1.46 -0.53
C ILE A 37 -3.92 0.02 0.00
N ALA A 38 -4.47 -0.16 1.21
CA ALA A 38 -4.84 -1.44 1.77
C ALA A 38 -6.31 -1.40 2.23
N HIS A 39 -7.12 -2.35 1.81
CA HIS A 39 -8.47 -2.55 2.32
C HIS A 39 -8.55 -3.86 3.10
N ASP A 40 -9.21 -3.80 4.27
CA ASP A 40 -9.47 -4.96 5.11
C ASP A 40 -10.92 -5.42 4.89
N PHE A 41 -11.10 -6.63 4.34
CA PHE A 41 -12.42 -7.20 4.09
C PHE A 41 -13.01 -7.90 5.32
N GLY A 42 -12.32 -7.85 6.47
CA GLY A 42 -12.75 -8.49 7.70
C GLY A 42 -12.73 -10.01 7.60
N THR A 43 -13.83 -10.66 8.02
CA THR A 43 -13.97 -12.12 7.95
C THR A 43 -14.89 -12.52 6.80
N LEU A 44 -14.34 -13.23 5.82
CA LEU A 44 -15.06 -13.80 4.69
C LEU A 44 -15.40 -15.26 4.98
N ASN A 45 -16.70 -15.58 5.00
CA ASN A 45 -17.17 -16.97 5.07
C ASN A 45 -17.30 -17.55 3.66
N LYS A 46 -16.36 -18.42 3.25
CA LYS A 46 -16.31 -18.97 1.89
C LYS A 46 -17.50 -19.88 1.58
N LYS A 47 -18.18 -20.42 2.61
CA LYS A 47 -19.43 -21.18 2.40
C LYS A 47 -20.59 -20.29 1.96
N SER A 48 -20.55 -19.00 2.28
CA SER A 48 -21.63 -18.05 2.01
C SER A 48 -21.35 -17.16 0.80
N ILE A 49 -20.08 -16.99 0.43
CA ILE A 49 -19.65 -16.03 -0.60
C ILE A 49 -18.79 -16.75 -1.63
N LYS A 50 -19.09 -16.54 -2.92
CA LYS A 50 -18.26 -17.04 -4.02
C LYS A 50 -17.05 -16.14 -4.28
N GLU A 51 -17.27 -14.83 -4.28
CA GLU A 51 -16.25 -13.82 -4.59
C GLU A 51 -16.46 -12.57 -3.75
N PHE A 52 -15.37 -11.87 -3.45
CA PHE A 52 -15.38 -10.59 -2.75
C PHE A 52 -15.03 -9.47 -3.72
N GLU A 53 -15.84 -8.41 -3.75
CA GLU A 53 -15.63 -7.26 -4.61
C GLU A 53 -15.25 -6.02 -3.80
N HIS A 54 -14.29 -5.26 -4.31
CA HIS A 54 -13.91 -3.97 -3.74
C HIS A 54 -13.44 -3.00 -4.83
N GLU A 55 -13.75 -1.72 -4.63
CA GLU A 55 -13.29 -0.64 -5.51
C GLU A 55 -12.33 0.27 -4.74
N PHE A 56 -11.05 0.23 -5.11
CA PHE A 56 -10.10 1.24 -4.66
C PHE A 56 -10.34 2.53 -5.43
N LYS A 57 -10.36 3.65 -4.71
CA LYS A 57 -10.47 4.98 -5.30
C LYS A 57 -9.22 5.77 -4.98
N TYR A 58 -8.52 6.22 -6.02
CA TYR A 58 -7.35 7.07 -5.92
C TYR A 58 -7.62 8.41 -6.60
N VAL A 59 -7.35 9.52 -5.91
CA VAL A 59 -7.49 10.86 -6.49
C VAL A 59 -6.09 11.39 -6.84
N ASN A 60 -5.88 11.81 -8.08
CA ASN A 60 -4.60 12.38 -8.50
C ASN A 60 -4.42 13.79 -7.92
N THR A 61 -3.85 13.89 -6.73
CA THR A 61 -3.64 15.18 -6.04
C THR A 61 -2.28 15.81 -6.35
N LEU A 62 -1.34 15.03 -6.88
CA LEU A 62 0.09 15.40 -6.95
C LEU A 62 0.52 15.94 -8.31
N TYR A 63 -0.05 15.43 -9.40
CA TYR A 63 0.43 15.70 -10.75
C TYR A 63 -0.62 16.41 -11.58
N ASP A 64 -0.20 17.35 -12.43
CA ASP A 64 -1.09 17.99 -13.40
C ASP A 64 -1.68 16.97 -14.37
N THR A 65 -0.90 15.95 -14.72
CA THR A 65 -1.34 14.80 -15.50
C THR A 65 -0.62 13.54 -15.03
N LEU A 66 -1.39 12.50 -14.75
CA LEU A 66 -0.93 11.16 -14.41
C LEU A 66 -1.45 10.17 -15.44
N LYS A 67 -0.56 9.42 -16.09
CA LYS A 67 -0.94 8.36 -17.01
C LYS A 67 -1.03 7.04 -16.27
N ILE A 68 -2.21 6.42 -16.31
CA ILE A 68 -2.47 5.07 -15.84
C ILE A 68 -2.40 4.11 -17.01
N TYR A 69 -1.57 3.07 -16.89
CA TYR A 69 -1.43 2.06 -17.93
C TYR A 69 -2.36 0.87 -17.73
N LYS A 70 -2.33 0.28 -16.55
CA LYS A 70 -3.08 -0.92 -16.18
C LYS A 70 -2.96 -1.19 -14.69
N VAL A 71 -3.68 -2.20 -14.23
CA VAL A 71 -3.45 -2.87 -12.95
C VAL A 71 -2.97 -4.29 -13.23
N ILE A 72 -2.02 -4.79 -12.44
CA ILE A 72 -1.50 -6.16 -12.52
C ILE A 72 -1.87 -6.88 -11.23
N ASP A 73 -2.51 -8.03 -11.33
CA ASP A 73 -2.83 -8.88 -10.19
C ASP A 73 -1.61 -9.69 -9.74
N GLY A 74 -1.39 -9.78 -8.43
CA GLY A 74 -0.31 -10.60 -7.85
C GLY A 74 -0.63 -12.10 -7.79
N CYS A 75 -1.90 -12.48 -7.97
CA CYS A 75 -2.34 -13.87 -8.16
C CYS A 75 -3.48 -13.89 -9.18
N ASP A 76 -3.66 -14.99 -9.87
CA ASP A 76 -4.85 -15.28 -10.71
C ASP A 76 -6.11 -15.60 -9.90
N CYS A 77 -6.03 -15.56 -8.56
CA CYS A 77 -7.16 -15.58 -7.65
C CYS A 77 -7.80 -14.20 -7.45
N THR A 78 -7.20 -13.16 -8.03
CA THR A 78 -7.69 -11.79 -8.06
C THR A 78 -7.85 -11.36 -9.52
N SER A 79 -8.86 -10.54 -9.80
CA SER A 79 -9.08 -9.92 -11.09
C SER A 79 -9.35 -8.43 -10.88
N SER A 80 -8.40 -7.60 -11.29
CA SER A 80 -8.51 -6.15 -11.19
C SER A 80 -8.61 -5.46 -12.54
N ILE A 81 -9.45 -4.41 -12.61
CA ILE A 81 -9.64 -3.59 -13.80
C ILE A 81 -9.56 -2.11 -13.43
N VAL A 82 -8.85 -1.36 -14.25
CA VAL A 82 -8.78 0.11 -14.22
C VAL A 82 -8.88 0.64 -15.64
N LYS A 83 -9.49 1.81 -15.81
CA LYS A 83 -9.51 2.50 -17.10
C LYS A 83 -8.12 3.10 -17.37
N ALA A 84 -7.46 2.64 -18.44
CA ALA A 84 -6.20 3.24 -18.87
C ALA A 84 -6.43 4.63 -19.45
N GLY A 85 -5.50 5.56 -19.25
CA GLY A 85 -5.62 6.92 -19.77
C GLY A 85 -4.82 7.95 -19.00
N ASN A 86 -5.01 9.21 -19.40
CA ASN A 86 -4.47 10.37 -18.70
C ASN A 86 -5.54 10.88 -17.72
N TYR A 87 -5.12 11.11 -16.49
CA TYR A 87 -5.93 11.63 -15.41
C TYR A 87 -5.34 12.98 -14.98
N LEU A 88 -6.13 14.03 -15.07
CA LEU A 88 -5.74 15.36 -14.66
C LEU A 88 -5.68 15.45 -13.14
N LYS A 89 -5.15 16.57 -12.64
CA LYS A 89 -5.19 16.86 -11.21
C LYS A 89 -6.64 16.86 -10.72
N ASN A 90 -6.87 16.23 -9.58
CA ASN A 90 -8.16 15.96 -8.93
C ASN A 90 -9.08 14.94 -9.63
N ASP A 91 -8.66 14.36 -10.76
CA ASP A 91 -9.42 13.24 -11.33
C ASP A 91 -9.35 12.02 -10.40
N THR A 92 -10.46 11.28 -10.37
CA THR A 92 -10.58 10.03 -9.60
C THR A 92 -10.33 8.82 -10.50
N ILE A 93 -9.44 7.97 -10.05
CA ILE A 93 -9.06 6.69 -10.66
C ILE A 93 -9.71 5.59 -9.83
N ASN A 94 -10.63 4.86 -10.46
CA ASN A 94 -11.34 3.74 -9.84
C ASN A 94 -10.71 2.42 -10.30
N ILE A 95 -10.30 1.59 -9.34
CA ILE A 95 -9.74 0.26 -9.57
C ILE A 95 -10.69 -0.76 -8.95
N LYS A 96 -11.45 -1.45 -9.80
CA LYS A 96 -12.35 -2.53 -9.38
C LYS A 96 -11.54 -3.81 -9.22
N THR A 97 -11.75 -4.53 -8.12
CA THR A 97 -11.03 -5.75 -7.78
C THR A 97 -12.02 -6.80 -7.32
N ILE A 98 -11.90 -8.00 -7.89
CA ILE A 98 -12.64 -9.19 -7.49
C ILE A 98 -11.63 -10.20 -6.94
N TYR A 99 -11.92 -10.78 -5.78
CA TYR A 99 -11.11 -11.82 -5.14
C TYR A 99 -11.94 -13.09 -4.99
N ASN A 100 -11.43 -14.21 -5.52
CA ASN A 100 -12.04 -15.52 -5.42
C ASN A 100 -11.29 -16.40 -4.40
N PRO A 101 -11.82 -16.58 -3.17
CA PRO A 101 -11.19 -17.41 -2.14
C PRO A 101 -11.22 -18.92 -2.46
N HIS A 102 -12.08 -19.38 -3.37
CA HIS A 102 -12.22 -20.80 -3.71
C HIS A 102 -11.15 -21.29 -4.69
N LYS A 103 -10.59 -20.39 -5.52
CA LYS A 103 -9.59 -20.71 -6.54
C LYS A 103 -8.44 -21.58 -6.02
N TYR A 104 -7.97 -21.29 -4.80
CA TYR A 104 -6.93 -22.05 -4.10
C TYR A 104 -7.38 -22.61 -2.75
N ASN A 105 -8.70 -22.60 -2.50
CA ASN A 105 -9.30 -22.98 -1.23
C ASN A 105 -8.68 -22.23 -0.03
N ASP A 106 -8.54 -20.91 -0.17
CA ASP A 106 -7.94 -20.03 0.82
C ASP A 106 -8.62 -20.19 2.20
N ASN A 107 -7.83 -20.11 3.27
CA ASN A 107 -8.26 -20.26 4.65
C ASN A 107 -7.28 -19.56 5.61
N GLY A 108 -7.79 -18.93 6.66
CA GLY A 108 -6.98 -18.17 7.62
C GLY A 108 -6.70 -16.74 7.18
N ASN A 109 -5.57 -16.17 7.63
CA ASN A 109 -5.17 -14.80 7.29
C ASN A 109 -4.71 -14.70 5.83
N ILE A 110 -5.40 -13.87 5.05
CA ILE A 110 -5.14 -13.68 3.64
C ILE A 110 -4.64 -12.25 3.37
N LYS A 111 -3.70 -12.14 2.45
CA LYS A 111 -3.23 -10.87 1.89
C LYS A 111 -3.03 -11.02 0.38
N LYS A 112 -3.79 -10.28 -0.42
CA LYS A 112 -3.65 -10.20 -1.88
C LYS A 112 -3.12 -8.83 -2.27
N LYS A 113 -2.24 -8.79 -3.27
CA LYS A 113 -1.64 -7.57 -3.78
C LYS A 113 -2.01 -7.39 -5.25
N MET A 114 -2.25 -6.15 -5.61
CA MET A 114 -2.46 -5.71 -6.98
C MET A 114 -1.59 -4.48 -7.21
N TYR A 115 -1.18 -4.23 -8.44
CA TYR A 115 -0.15 -3.25 -8.75
C TYR A 115 -0.66 -2.29 -9.82
N LEU A 116 -0.95 -1.05 -9.43
CA LEU A 116 -1.33 0.00 -10.35
C LEU A 116 -0.06 0.54 -11.03
N VAL A 117 0.01 0.45 -12.36
CA VAL A 117 1.18 0.85 -13.15
C VAL A 117 0.94 2.21 -13.77
N THR A 118 1.85 3.14 -13.52
CA THR A 118 1.73 4.54 -13.96
C THR A 118 3.01 5.07 -14.60
N ASN A 119 3.01 6.31 -15.08
CA ASN A 119 4.21 6.96 -15.65
C ASN A 119 4.97 7.85 -14.65
N LYS A 120 4.48 7.99 -13.42
CA LYS A 120 5.05 8.88 -12.39
C LYS A 120 5.18 8.12 -11.09
N THR A 121 6.10 8.57 -10.24
CA THR A 121 6.35 7.96 -8.95
C THR A 121 5.15 8.15 -8.01
N LEU A 122 4.55 7.06 -7.56
CA LEU A 122 3.42 7.08 -6.60
C LEU A 122 3.74 6.35 -5.28
N SER A 123 4.73 5.46 -5.30
CA SER A 123 5.34 4.88 -4.10
C SER A 123 6.83 5.19 -4.08
N THR A 124 7.57 4.88 -3.01
CA THR A 124 8.99 5.24 -2.81
C THR A 124 9.85 5.03 -4.05
N ASN A 125 10.03 6.09 -4.86
CA ASN A 125 10.73 6.12 -6.14
C ASN A 125 10.29 5.09 -7.18
N ASP A 126 9.06 4.58 -7.10
CA ASP A 126 8.51 3.60 -8.04
C ASP A 126 7.25 4.12 -8.73
N THR A 127 7.13 3.81 -10.03
CA THR A 127 5.95 4.08 -10.86
C THR A 127 4.83 3.07 -10.66
N ILE A 128 5.11 2.04 -9.85
CA ILE A 128 4.18 1.02 -9.41
C ILE A 128 3.64 1.40 -8.03
N LEU A 129 2.32 1.41 -7.91
CA LEU A 129 1.61 1.60 -6.65
C LEU A 129 1.00 0.26 -6.20
N PRO A 130 1.47 -0.34 -5.09
CA PRO A 130 0.88 -1.56 -4.55
C PRO A 130 -0.44 -1.26 -3.83
N LEU A 131 -1.50 -1.92 -4.26
CA LEU A 131 -2.80 -2.03 -3.60
C LEU A 131 -2.88 -3.37 -2.86
N THR A 132 -3.58 -3.43 -1.74
CA THR A 132 -3.65 -4.62 -0.89
C THR A 132 -5.08 -4.91 -0.46
N LEU A 133 -5.54 -6.14 -0.64
CA LEU A 133 -6.69 -6.70 0.09
C LEU A 133 -6.16 -7.59 1.22
N LYS A 134 -6.71 -7.45 2.42
CA LYS A 134 -6.37 -8.32 3.55
C LYS A 134 -7.59 -8.68 4.38
N GLY A 135 -7.50 -9.77 5.13
CA GLY A 135 -8.55 -10.18 6.06
C GLY A 135 -8.40 -11.65 6.44
N PHE A 136 -9.47 -12.24 6.98
CA PHE A 136 -9.54 -13.63 7.40
C PHE A 136 -10.57 -14.39 6.56
N VAL A 137 -10.24 -15.60 6.09
CA VAL A 137 -11.15 -16.48 5.36
C VAL A 137 -11.43 -17.73 6.19
N LYS A 138 -12.70 -18.16 6.26
CA LYS A 138 -13.12 -19.40 6.91
C LYS A 138 -14.16 -20.16 6.09
#